data_AF-A0A0D3EVU1-F1
#
_entry.id   AF-A0A0D3EVU1-F1
#
_cell.length_a   1.000
_cell.length_b   1.000
_cell.length_c   1.000
_cell.angle_alpha   90.00
_cell.angle_beta   90.00
_cell.angle_gamma   90.00
#
_symmetry.space_group_name_H-M   'P 1'
#
loop_
_entity.id
_entity.type
_entity.pdbx_description
1 polymer ?
#
loop_
_entity_poly.entity_id
_entity_poly.type
_entity_poly.pdbx_seq_one_letter_code
_entity_poly.pdbx_strand_id
1 'polypeptide(L)'
;MTRIKPLSDTTCPTQYPNTLHSAKSLEVEDPSWLVDKNGLRSLAESNEIRDALKDCKLQQMLLKIDGSAEPEKILDIVSPQQ
;
A
#
# COMPACT_ATOMS: atom_id res chain seq x y z
N MET A 1 6.63 -39.13 19.01
CA MET A 1 5.41 -38.30 18.82
C MET A 1 5.87 -36.85 18.63
N THR A 2 6.13 -36.42 17.40
CA THR A 2 6.63 -35.06 17.15
C THR A 2 5.42 -34.12 17.06
N ARG A 3 5.28 -33.23 18.05
CA ARG A 3 4.20 -32.25 18.12
C ARG A 3 4.43 -31.20 17.04
N ILE A 4 3.67 -31.26 15.95
CA ILE A 4 3.63 -30.20 14.94
C ILE A 4 2.99 -28.99 15.62
N LYS A 5 3.78 -27.93 15.80
CA LYS A 5 3.30 -26.64 16.33
C LYS A 5 2.44 -26.00 15.22
N PRO A 6 1.21 -25.56 15.50
CA PRO A 6 0.40 -24.91 14.50
C PRO A 6 1.12 -23.63 14.06
N LEU A 7 1.31 -23.48 12.75
CA LEU A 7 1.78 -22.27 12.11
C LEU A 7 0.80 -21.17 12.53
N SER A 8 1.27 -20.19 13.30
CA SER A 8 0.46 -19.03 13.64
C SER A 8 0.08 -18.37 12.34
N ASP A 9 -1.20 -18.49 11.95
CA ASP A 9 -1.79 -17.69 10.89
C ASP A 9 -1.75 -16.23 11.34
N THR A 10 -0.64 -15.54 11.08
CA THR A 10 -0.53 -14.09 11.17
C THR A 10 -1.26 -13.49 9.97
N THR A 11 -2.54 -13.81 9.83
CA THR A 11 -3.40 -13.12 8.88
C THR A 11 -3.81 -11.84 9.58
N CYS A 12 -3.11 -10.74 9.28
CA CYS A 12 -3.62 -9.41 9.59
C CYS A 12 -5.04 -9.35 9.04
N PRO A 13 -6.05 -8.89 9.83
CA PRO A 13 -7.41 -8.81 9.32
C PRO A 13 -7.35 -8.07 8.00
N THR A 14 -7.66 -8.78 6.92
CA THR A 14 -7.68 -8.23 5.58
C THR A 14 -8.92 -7.36 5.49
N GLN A 15 -8.89 -6.24 6.21
CA GLN A 15 -9.83 -5.17 6.04
C GLN A 15 -9.36 -4.45 4.79
N TYR A 16 -9.70 -5.01 3.63
CA TYR A 16 -9.76 -4.22 2.41
C TYR A 16 -10.56 -2.97 2.79
N PRO A 17 -10.01 -1.76 2.58
CA PRO A 17 -10.76 -0.55 2.84
C PRO A 17 -11.95 -0.55 1.87
N ASN A 18 -13.11 -1.00 2.35
CA ASN A 18 -14.38 -0.89 1.63
C ASN A 18 -14.84 0.57 1.52
N THR A 19 -14.14 1.49 2.18
CA THR A 19 -14.22 2.92 1.92
C THR A 19 -13.45 3.23 0.65
N LEU A 20 -14.16 3.21 -0.48
CA LEU A 20 -13.85 4.11 -1.59
C LEU A 20 -13.81 5.52 -0.99
N HIS A 21 -12.61 5.99 -0.63
CA HIS A 21 -12.41 7.38 -0.26
C HIS A 21 -13.01 8.19 -1.41
N SER A 22 -14.00 9.04 -1.09
CA SER A 22 -14.67 9.94 -2.02
C SER A 22 -13.65 10.40 -3.06
N ALA A 23 -13.91 10.16 -4.35
CA ALA A 23 -13.00 10.51 -5.43
C ALA A 23 -12.64 12.00 -5.32
N LYS A 24 -11.54 12.31 -4.63
CA LYS A 24 -11.03 13.66 -4.51
C LYS A 24 -10.34 13.89 -5.84
N SER A 25 -10.94 14.73 -6.68
CA SER A 25 -10.27 15.18 -7.90
C SER A 25 -9.02 15.95 -7.45
N LEU A 26 -7.85 15.37 -7.70
CA LEU A 26 -6.57 16.00 -7.41
C LEU A 26 -6.03 16.62 -8.70
N GLU A 27 -5.73 17.90 -8.66
CA GLU A 27 -4.97 18.55 -9.73
C GLU A 27 -3.48 18.29 -9.49
N VAL A 28 -2.81 17.80 -10.52
CA VAL A 28 -1.36 17.56 -10.51
C VAL A 28 -0.69 18.55 -11.44
N GLU A 29 0.47 19.06 -11.02
CA GLU A 29 1.22 20.11 -11.73
C GLU A 29 1.82 19.58 -13.03
N ASP A 30 2.37 18.37 -13.00
CA ASP A 30 2.91 17.68 -14.17
C ASP A 30 2.21 16.33 -14.41
N PRO A 31 1.54 16.15 -15.56
CA PRO A 31 0.93 14.87 -15.94
C PRO A 31 1.92 13.69 -16.00
N SER A 32 3.22 13.95 -16.17
CA SER A 32 4.25 12.91 -16.17
C SER A 32 4.39 12.18 -14.83
N TRP A 33 3.88 12.77 -13.74
CA TRP A 33 3.85 12.14 -12.41
C TRP A 33 2.75 11.10 -12.27
N LEU A 34 1.78 11.07 -13.19
CA LEU A 34 0.68 10.11 -13.17
C LEU A 34 1.10 8.77 -13.77
N VAL A 35 0.75 7.70 -13.07
CA VAL A 35 0.86 6.35 -13.62
C VAL A 35 -0.36 6.08 -14.51
N ASP A 36 -0.12 5.71 -15.77
CA ASP A 36 -1.20 5.38 -16.70
C ASP A 36 -1.89 4.04 -16.35
N LYS A 37 -2.98 3.74 -17.07
CA LYS A 37 -3.75 2.51 -16.85
C LYS A 37 -2.94 1.23 -17.09
N ASN A 38 -1.98 1.26 -18.01
CA ASN A 38 -1.13 0.11 -18.32
C ASN A 38 -0.10 -0.10 -17.21
N GLY A 39 0.49 0.98 -16.67
CA GLY A 39 1.34 0.95 -15.50
C GLY A 39 0.62 0.40 -14.27
N LEU A 40 -0.60 0.88 -13.99
CA LEU A 40 -1.42 0.35 -12.90
C LEU A 40 -1.74 -1.14 -13.06
N ARG A 41 -2.02 -1.59 -14.29
CA ARG A 41 -2.24 -3.01 -14.59
C ARG A 41 -0.97 -3.83 -14.31
N SER A 42 0.19 -3.38 -14.80
CA SER A 42 1.47 -4.06 -14.57
C SER A 42 1.81 -4.17 -13.08
N LEU A 43 1.50 -3.13 -12.29
CA LEU A 43 1.66 -3.17 -10.83
C LEU A 43 0.76 -4.23 -10.19
N ALA A 44 -0.51 -4.31 -10.60
CA ALA A 44 -1.46 -5.28 -10.07
C ALA A 44 -1.12 -6.74 -10.46
N GLU A 45 -0.53 -6.94 -11.64
CA GLU A 45 -0.12 -8.25 -12.15
C GLU A 45 1.24 -8.72 -11.59
N SER A 46 2.03 -7.81 -11.00
CA SER A 46 3.31 -8.14 -10.38
C SER A 46 3.15 -8.97 -9.11
N ASN A 47 3.66 -10.20 -9.15
CA ASN A 47 3.68 -11.09 -7.99
C ASN A 47 4.58 -10.54 -6.87
N GLU A 48 5.71 -9.91 -7.22
CA GLU A 48 6.63 -9.32 -6.25
C GLU A 48 5.94 -8.20 -5.45
N ILE A 49 5.20 -7.32 -6.14
CA ILE A 49 4.46 -6.24 -5.49
C ILE A 49 3.33 -6.81 -4.63
N ARG A 50 2.57 -7.78 -5.16
CA ARG A 50 1.51 -8.44 -4.39
C ARG A 50 2.04 -9.13 -3.14
N ASP A 51 3.22 -9.73 -3.20
CA ASP A 51 3.87 -10.36 -2.06
C ASP A 51 4.38 -9.33 -1.06
N ALA A 52 5.02 -8.25 -1.52
CA ALA A 52 5.42 -7.13 -0.67
C ALA A 52 4.22 -6.50 0.04
N LEU A 53 3.09 -6.36 -0.65
CA LEU A 53 1.84 -5.86 -0.10
C LEU A 53 1.23 -6.77 0.97
N LYS A 54 1.72 -7.99 1.20
CA LYS A 54 1.32 -8.81 2.36
C LYS A 54 1.91 -8.28 3.67
N ASP A 55 2.95 -7.44 3.61
CA ASP A 55 3.54 -6.82 4.79
C ASP A 55 2.55 -5.83 5.43
N CYS A 56 2.18 -6.09 6.69
CA CYS A 56 1.15 -5.31 7.36
C CYS A 56 1.62 -3.89 7.71
N LYS A 57 2.93 -3.68 7.92
CA LYS A 57 3.47 -2.34 8.16
C LYS A 57 3.36 -1.49 6.89
N LEU A 58 3.68 -2.07 5.74
CA LEU A 58 3.53 -1.44 4.43
C LEU A 58 2.08 -1.09 4.13
N GLN A 59 1.14 -2.02 4.34
CA GLN A 59 -0.30 -1.73 4.17
C GLN A 59 -0.76 -0.56 5.04
N GLN A 60 -0.35 -0.53 6.32
CA GLN A 60 -0.71 0.56 7.22
C GLN A 60 -0.08 1.90 6.83
N MET A 61 1.13 1.89 6.27
CA MET A 61 1.75 3.09 5.72
C MET A 61 0.99 3.60 4.49
N LEU A 62 0.64 2.72 3.55
CA LEU A 62 -0.13 3.08 2.35
C LEU A 62 -1.50 3.67 2.72
N LEU A 63 -2.22 3.06 3.67
CA LEU A 63 -3.50 3.57 4.16
C LEU A 63 -3.37 4.96 4.79
N LYS A 64 -2.30 5.20 5.56
CA LYS A 64 -2.04 6.52 6.14
C LYS A 64 -1.75 7.58 5.09
N ILE A 65 -0.99 7.22 4.05
CA ILE A 65 -0.66 8.13 2.94
C ILE A 65 -1.94 8.50 2.17
N ASP A 66 -2.72 7.51 1.73
CA ASP A 66 -3.95 7.73 0.94
C ASP A 66 -5.02 8.53 1.71
N GLY A 67 -5.10 8.31 3.02
CA GLY A 67 -6.00 9.05 3.91
C GLY A 67 -5.51 10.44 4.35
N SER A 68 -4.25 10.80 4.09
CA SER A 68 -3.63 12.02 4.64
C SER A 68 -4.07 13.29 3.89
N ALA A 69 -4.07 14.40 4.62
CA ALA A 69 -4.11 15.74 4.02
C ALA A 69 -2.71 16.28 3.69
N GLU A 70 -1.66 15.65 4.22
CA GLU A 70 -0.26 16.00 4.03
C GLU A 70 0.57 14.70 3.80
N PRO A 71 0.38 14.00 2.67
CA PRO A 71 1.04 12.72 2.40
C PRO A 71 2.57 12.82 2.32
N GLU A 72 3.11 13.97 1.91
CA GLU A 72 4.56 14.23 1.76
C GLU A 72 5.30 14.10 3.09
N LYS A 73 4.71 14.60 4.17
CA LYS A 73 5.30 14.50 5.52
C LYS A 73 5.42 13.04 5.99
N ILE A 74 4.51 12.19 5.55
CA ILE A 74 4.56 10.76 5.87
C ILE A 74 5.68 10.08 5.07
N LEU A 75 5.84 10.47 3.80
CA LEU A 75 6.90 9.98 2.92
C LEU A 75 8.30 10.35 3.44
N ASP A 76 8.48 11.54 4.01
CA ASP A 76 9.75 11.97 4.61
C ASP A 76 10.14 11.13 5.85
N ILE A 77 9.16 10.63 6.60
CA ILE A 77 9.39 9.79 7.78
C ILE A 77 9.79 8.36 7.39
N VAL A 78 9.25 7.85 6.28
CA VAL A 78 9.49 6.47 5.82
C VAL A 78 10.67 6.36 4.85
N SER A 79 11.12 7.47 4.28
CA SER A 79 12.33 7.52 3.46
C SER A 79 13.56 7.49 4.39
N PRO A 80 14.45 6.49 4.28
CA PRO A 80 15.72 6.54 4.98
C PRO A 80 16.48 7.77 4.49
N GLN A 81 16.85 8.67 5.40
CA GLN A 81 17.80 9.72 5.05
C GLN A 81 19.14 9.04 4.71
N GLN A 82 19.52 9.11 3.44
CA GLN A 82 20.83 8.67 2.96
C GLN A 82 21.89 9.71 3.26
#